data_AF-A0A0M9VNY1-F1
#
_entry.id   AF-A0A0M9VNY1-F1
#
_cell.length_a   1.000
_cell.length_b   1.000
_cell.length_c   1.000
_cell.angle_alpha   90.00
_cell.angle_beta   90.00
_cell.angle_gamma   90.00
#
_symmetry.space_group_name_H-M   'P 1'
#
loop_
_entity.id
_entity.type
_entity.pdbx_description
1 polymer ?
#
loop_
_entity_poly.entity_id
_entity_poly.type
_entity_poly.pdbx_seq_one_letter_code
_entity_poly.pdbx_strand_id
1 'polypeptide(L)'
;MHAAASSMRLWALAALTLLLAVVGVTASSLSYDVSDMVVSVASFDGGSRLRMSYANKKECPAEPKLITTEPDDIIRVNFAASLSNGEKATGSYLPHQAWIVLQPSTSPSSAAPAVWPLKLRSSKASASWSIRMDRLPEALKKSLVGASVDETFELQLMLGSFAQDAESVVTPLALPLLRIHFPSSLVSRLKGTVKPSVRVEAGKKDGFLPWPANKHTFQVEPWQTMPPAMASLLIALIVLIGPWILLLSLCRPLVGKLSLPDVSTAIVLASVCLVELLAVLYWIGAPVWTVFPAVGAVGLVVLVGGHKALSRTWIHV
;
A
#
# COMPACT_ATOMS: atom_id res chain seq x y z
N MET A 1 83.46 -27.66 -34.49
CA MET A 1 82.50 -26.84 -35.27
C MET A 1 81.04 -27.32 -35.15
N HIS A 2 80.64 -28.06 -34.10
CA HIS A 2 79.24 -28.52 -33.94
C HIS A 2 78.39 -27.70 -32.95
N ALA A 3 78.99 -26.82 -32.14
CA ALA A 3 78.25 -26.03 -31.14
C ALA A 3 77.56 -24.77 -31.70
N ALA A 4 78.00 -24.23 -32.84
CA ALA A 4 77.41 -23.03 -33.44
C ALA A 4 76.12 -23.33 -34.24
N ALA A 5 75.97 -24.56 -34.75
CA ALA A 5 74.81 -24.96 -35.54
C ALA A 5 73.57 -25.28 -34.67
N SER A 6 73.77 -25.66 -33.40
CA SER A 6 72.67 -25.95 -32.48
C SER A 6 72.01 -24.68 -31.92
N SER A 7 72.77 -23.61 -31.69
CA SER A 7 72.22 -22.33 -31.25
C SER A 7 71.34 -21.70 -32.33
N MET A 8 71.79 -21.66 -33.59
CA MET A 8 71.02 -21.10 -34.71
C MET A 8 69.67 -21.80 -34.92
N ARG A 9 69.57 -23.12 -34.69
CA ARG A 9 68.31 -23.87 -34.78
C ARG A 9 67.34 -23.55 -33.65
N LEU A 10 67.84 -23.29 -32.45
CA LEU A 10 67.03 -22.88 -31.29
C LEU A 10 66.44 -21.48 -31.47
N TRP A 11 67.22 -20.53 -32.00
CA TRP A 11 66.73 -19.18 -32.31
C TRP A 11 65.74 -19.16 -33.48
N ALA A 12 65.96 -19.99 -34.51
CA ALA A 12 65.03 -20.12 -35.62
C ALA A 12 63.70 -20.78 -35.20
N LEU A 13 63.74 -21.81 -34.35
CA LEU A 13 62.53 -22.43 -33.79
C LEU A 13 61.80 -21.48 -32.84
N ALA A 14 62.51 -20.74 -31.99
CA ALA A 14 61.91 -19.73 -31.10
C ALA A 14 61.25 -18.60 -31.91
N ALA A 15 61.91 -18.10 -32.96
CA ALA A 15 61.36 -17.09 -33.85
C ALA A 15 60.13 -17.61 -34.61
N LEU A 16 60.16 -18.86 -35.09
CA LEU A 16 59.03 -19.50 -35.77
C LEU A 16 57.84 -19.70 -34.81
N THR A 17 58.08 -20.13 -33.56
CA THR A 17 57.02 -20.24 -32.54
C THR A 17 56.47 -18.87 -32.13
N LEU A 18 57.31 -17.83 -32.11
CA LEU A 18 56.85 -16.46 -31.85
C LEU A 18 56.02 -15.94 -33.03
N LEU A 19 56.40 -16.24 -34.27
CA LEU A 19 55.66 -15.83 -35.47
C LEU A 19 54.32 -16.58 -35.59
N LEU A 20 54.28 -17.87 -35.29
CA LEU A 20 53.02 -18.64 -35.23
C LEU A 20 52.13 -18.23 -34.04
N ALA A 21 52.71 -17.82 -32.91
CA ALA A 21 51.95 -17.25 -31.80
C ALA A 21 51.36 -15.87 -32.12
N VAL A 22 52.04 -15.07 -32.95
CA VAL A 22 51.54 -13.76 -33.40
C VAL A 22 50.48 -13.88 -34.50
N VAL A 23 50.56 -14.88 -35.37
CA VAL A 23 49.54 -15.14 -36.41
C VAL A 23 48.27 -15.79 -35.83
N GLY A 24 48.34 -16.42 -34.65
CA GLY A 24 47.21 -17.10 -34.01
C GLY A 24 46.22 -16.23 -33.23
N VAL A 25 46.41 -14.92 -33.10
CA VAL A 25 45.66 -14.09 -32.12
C VAL A 25 44.73 -13.03 -32.73
N THR A 26 44.59 -12.90 -34.05
CA THR A 26 43.65 -11.93 -34.64
C THR A 26 42.64 -12.56 -35.59
N ALA A 27 41.89 -13.55 -35.10
CA ALA A 27 40.53 -13.73 -35.61
C ALA A 27 39.70 -12.60 -35.00
N SER A 28 39.55 -11.49 -35.73
CA SER A 28 38.70 -10.37 -35.35
C SER A 28 37.26 -10.88 -35.24
N SER A 29 36.85 -11.32 -34.05
CA SER A 29 35.48 -11.76 -33.81
C SER A 29 34.55 -10.57 -34.04
N LEU A 30 33.68 -10.66 -35.03
CA LEU A 30 32.68 -9.64 -35.32
C LEU A 30 31.84 -9.42 -34.05
N SER A 31 31.56 -8.18 -33.66
CA SER A 31 30.72 -7.89 -32.50
C SER A 31 29.60 -6.93 -32.85
N TYR A 32 28.46 -7.06 -32.17
CA TYR A 32 27.39 -6.08 -32.30
C TYR A 32 27.80 -4.72 -31.73
N ASP A 33 27.43 -3.68 -32.46
CA ASP A 33 27.53 -2.27 -32.09
C ASP A 33 26.16 -1.61 -32.34
N VAL A 34 26.01 -0.34 -31.97
CA VAL A 34 24.78 0.42 -32.13
C VAL A 34 25.08 1.73 -32.83
N SER A 35 24.32 2.08 -33.86
CA SER A 35 24.36 3.39 -34.51
C SER A 35 23.08 4.20 -34.23
N ASP A 36 23.24 5.52 -34.26
CA ASP A 36 22.15 6.49 -34.08
C ASP A 36 21.27 6.23 -32.85
N MET A 37 21.88 5.83 -31.72
CA MET A 37 21.16 5.50 -30.50
C MET A 37 20.70 6.78 -29.81
N VAL A 38 19.40 6.92 -29.60
CA VAL A 38 18.81 8.04 -28.86
C VAL A 38 18.03 7.51 -27.67
N VAL A 39 18.47 7.89 -26.47
CA VAL A 39 17.78 7.63 -25.21
C VAL A 39 17.16 8.93 -24.73
N SER A 40 15.85 8.97 -24.57
CA SER A 40 15.13 10.16 -24.12
C SER A 40 14.15 9.88 -23.00
N VAL A 41 14.07 10.80 -22.05
CA VAL A 41 13.07 10.83 -20.99
C VAL A 41 12.27 12.12 -21.17
N ALA A 42 10.98 11.98 -21.42
CA ALA A 42 10.08 13.11 -21.62
C ALA A 42 8.81 12.91 -20.79
N SER A 43 8.30 13.98 -20.20
CA SER A 43 6.98 13.99 -19.58
C SER A 43 5.90 13.78 -20.65
N PHE A 44 4.79 13.16 -20.27
CA PHE A 44 3.62 12.96 -21.12
C PHE A 44 3.09 14.26 -21.73
N ASP A 45 3.25 15.39 -21.02
CA ASP A 45 2.86 16.74 -21.49
C ASP A 45 3.84 17.35 -22.53
N GLY A 46 4.82 16.56 -23.00
CA GLY A 46 5.76 16.97 -24.04
C GLY A 46 7.03 17.64 -23.53
N GLY A 47 7.16 17.85 -22.22
CA GLY A 47 8.39 18.36 -21.61
C GLY A 47 9.55 17.36 -21.73
N SER A 48 10.57 17.67 -22.55
CA SER A 48 11.79 16.84 -22.65
C SER A 48 12.71 17.12 -21.46
N ARG A 49 12.90 16.13 -20.57
CA ARG A 49 13.79 16.23 -19.39
C ARG A 49 15.21 15.78 -19.70
N LEU A 50 15.35 14.74 -20.53
CA LEU A 50 16.63 14.20 -20.94
C LEU A 50 16.58 13.74 -22.39
N ARG A 51 17.62 14.05 -23.15
CA ARG A 51 17.89 13.44 -24.45
C ARG A 51 19.39 13.22 -24.59
N MET A 52 19.78 11.96 -24.77
CA MET A 52 21.14 11.52 -25.03
C MET A 52 21.19 10.87 -26.40
N SER A 53 22.22 11.18 -27.17
CA SER A 53 22.46 10.60 -28.49
C SER A 53 23.86 10.02 -28.49
N TYR A 54 24.00 8.80 -29.00
CA TYR A 54 25.26 8.08 -29.11
C TYR A 54 25.39 7.56 -30.53
N ALA A 55 26.49 7.87 -31.19
CA ALA A 55 26.77 7.40 -32.55
C ALA A 55 27.27 5.94 -32.56
N ASN A 56 27.90 5.49 -31.47
CA ASN A 56 28.46 4.16 -31.32
C ASN A 56 28.49 3.71 -29.84
N LYS A 57 28.80 2.43 -29.59
CA LYS A 57 29.00 1.87 -28.24
C LYS A 57 30.07 2.60 -27.45
N LYS A 58 31.13 3.10 -28.10
CA LYS A 58 32.27 3.75 -27.42
C LYS A 58 31.90 5.09 -26.80
N GLU A 59 30.91 5.77 -27.36
CA GLU A 59 30.36 7.03 -26.82
C GLU A 59 29.41 6.82 -25.65
N CYS A 60 28.94 5.58 -25.43
CA CYS A 60 28.10 5.26 -24.28
C CYS A 60 28.97 5.25 -23.01
N PRO A 61 28.62 6.01 -21.96
CA PRO A 61 29.41 6.05 -20.74
C PRO A 61 29.45 4.67 -20.07
N ALA A 62 30.61 4.29 -19.54
CA ALA A 62 30.77 3.02 -18.81
C ALA A 62 29.89 2.97 -17.56
N GLU A 63 29.64 4.13 -16.93
CA GLU A 63 28.67 4.28 -15.85
C GLU A 63 27.39 4.96 -16.35
N PRO A 64 26.23 4.27 -16.31
CA PRO A 64 24.96 4.84 -16.75
C PRO A 64 24.50 5.97 -15.83
N LYS A 65 23.95 7.04 -16.43
CA LYS A 65 23.47 8.22 -15.70
C LYS A 65 22.26 7.88 -14.82
N LEU A 66 22.28 8.36 -13.58
CA LEU A 66 21.15 8.27 -12.65
C LEU A 66 20.09 9.33 -12.96
N ILE A 67 18.83 8.92 -13.00
CA ILE A 67 17.67 9.79 -13.23
C ILE A 67 16.53 9.40 -12.29
N THR A 68 15.92 10.39 -11.67
CA THR A 68 14.68 10.23 -10.90
C THR A 68 13.47 10.42 -11.81
N THR A 69 12.67 9.37 -11.97
CA THR A 69 11.48 9.39 -12.83
C THR A 69 10.27 10.00 -12.14
N GLU A 70 9.43 10.67 -12.89
CA GLU A 70 8.11 11.13 -12.46
C GLU A 70 7.01 10.16 -12.93
N PRO A 71 5.81 10.17 -12.32
CA PRO A 71 4.72 9.25 -12.70
C PRO A 71 4.30 9.35 -14.17
N ASP A 72 4.40 10.54 -14.75
CA ASP A 72 3.97 10.82 -16.13
C ASP A 72 5.13 10.76 -17.14
N ASP A 73 6.32 10.32 -16.71
CA ASP A 73 7.46 10.20 -17.60
C ASP A 73 7.31 9.04 -18.60
N ILE A 74 7.86 9.27 -19.79
CA ILE A 74 7.98 8.31 -20.87
C ILE A 74 9.47 8.16 -21.19
N ILE A 75 9.97 6.95 -21.04
CA ILE A 75 11.32 6.59 -21.47
C ILE A 75 11.22 6.02 -22.88
N ARG A 76 12.03 6.55 -23.80
CA ARG A 76 12.12 6.08 -25.18
C ARG A 76 13.56 5.77 -25.55
N VAL A 77 13.75 4.66 -26.24
CA VAL A 77 15.04 4.22 -26.77
C VAL A 77 14.84 3.94 -28.26
N ASN A 78 15.59 4.65 -29.10
CA ASN A 78 15.66 4.40 -30.54
C ASN A 78 17.09 4.02 -30.88
N PHE A 79 17.29 3.02 -31.73
CA PHE A 79 18.62 2.63 -32.15
C PHE A 79 18.61 1.87 -33.48
N ALA A 80 19.77 1.80 -34.13
CA ALA A 80 20.06 0.89 -35.22
C ALA A 80 21.20 -0.06 -34.83
N ALA A 81 21.05 -1.35 -35.11
CA ALA A 81 22.10 -2.33 -34.87
C ALA A 81 23.14 -2.25 -36.00
N SER A 82 24.39 -2.10 -35.61
CA SER A 82 25.56 -2.14 -36.49
C SER A 82 26.52 -3.24 -36.05
N LEU A 83 27.51 -3.51 -36.87
CA LEU A 83 28.61 -4.41 -36.59
C LEU A 83 29.85 -3.58 -36.24
N SER A 84 30.84 -4.21 -35.62
CA SER A 84 32.10 -3.58 -35.23
C SER A 84 32.90 -3.00 -36.41
N ASN A 85 32.59 -3.41 -37.65
CA ASN A 85 33.17 -2.86 -38.88
C ASN A 85 32.46 -1.58 -39.37
N GLY A 86 31.39 -1.14 -38.69
CA GLY A 86 30.59 0.02 -39.06
C GLY A 86 29.43 -0.27 -40.04
N GLU A 87 29.31 -1.51 -40.53
CA GLU A 87 28.21 -1.90 -41.40
C GLU A 87 26.92 -2.12 -40.62
N LYS A 88 25.78 -1.96 -41.29
CA LYS A 88 24.47 -2.25 -40.68
C LYS A 88 24.29 -3.76 -40.54
N ALA A 89 23.78 -4.20 -39.39
CA ALA A 89 23.52 -5.61 -39.13
C ALA A 89 22.25 -6.08 -39.87
N THR A 90 22.36 -6.30 -41.18
CA THR A 90 21.26 -6.78 -42.05
C THR A 90 21.52 -8.20 -42.55
N GLY A 91 20.51 -8.83 -43.14
CA GLY A 91 20.64 -10.19 -43.70
C GLY A 91 20.91 -11.24 -42.62
N SER A 92 21.96 -12.04 -42.81
CA SER A 92 22.38 -13.10 -41.88
C SER A 92 22.92 -12.57 -40.54
N TYR A 93 23.34 -11.30 -40.49
CA TYR A 93 23.87 -10.68 -39.28
C TYR A 93 22.81 -9.92 -38.48
N LEU A 94 21.54 -9.93 -38.90
CA LEU A 94 20.45 -9.31 -38.14
C LEU A 94 20.32 -10.01 -36.77
N PRO A 95 20.32 -9.27 -35.64
CA PRO A 95 20.13 -9.87 -34.33
C PRO A 95 18.81 -10.66 -34.25
N HIS A 96 18.91 -11.94 -33.92
CA HIS A 96 17.74 -12.79 -33.67
C HIS A 96 17.04 -12.41 -32.35
N GLN A 97 17.81 -11.88 -31.40
CA GLN A 97 17.36 -11.46 -30.08
C GLN A 97 17.72 -10.00 -29.87
N ALA A 98 16.72 -9.17 -29.64
CA ALA A 98 16.90 -7.79 -29.23
C ALA A 98 15.97 -7.52 -28.06
N TRP A 99 16.52 -7.20 -26.90
CA TRP A 99 15.78 -7.03 -25.67
C TRP A 99 16.17 -5.73 -24.98
N ILE A 100 15.18 -5.08 -24.39
CA ILE A 100 15.43 -4.07 -23.35
C ILE A 100 15.12 -4.74 -22.02
N VAL A 101 16.08 -4.63 -21.10
CA VAL A 101 16.01 -5.24 -19.78
C VAL A 101 16.07 -4.14 -18.73
N LEU A 102 15.13 -4.17 -17.79
CA LEU A 102 15.15 -3.31 -16.60
C LEU A 102 15.27 -4.22 -15.37
N GLN A 103 16.36 -4.07 -14.63
CA GLN A 103 16.69 -4.92 -13.49
C GLN A 103 17.18 -4.09 -12.30
N PRO A 104 17.05 -4.56 -11.05
CA PRO A 104 17.61 -3.87 -9.90
C PRO A 104 19.15 -3.87 -9.97
N SER A 105 19.76 -2.72 -9.67
CA SER A 105 21.23 -2.53 -9.70
C SER A 105 21.93 -3.23 -8.54
N THR A 106 21.30 -3.22 -7.35
CA THR A 106 21.93 -3.67 -6.10
C THR A 106 21.65 -5.13 -5.78
N SER A 107 20.54 -5.70 -6.28
CA SER A 107 20.10 -7.06 -5.95
C SER A 107 19.55 -7.83 -7.17
N PRO A 108 20.40 -8.18 -8.16
CA PRO A 108 19.95 -8.82 -9.41
C PRO A 108 19.27 -10.19 -9.23
N SER A 109 19.36 -10.82 -8.05
CA SER A 109 18.74 -12.12 -7.74
C SER A 109 17.41 -12.05 -7.00
N SER A 110 17.04 -10.92 -6.39
CA SER A 110 15.86 -10.84 -5.51
C SER A 110 14.58 -10.46 -6.24
N ALA A 111 14.68 -9.88 -7.43
CA ALA A 111 13.55 -9.41 -8.20
C ALA A 111 13.67 -9.85 -9.67
N ALA A 112 12.54 -10.30 -10.22
CA ALA A 112 12.48 -10.71 -11.61
C ALA A 112 12.72 -9.50 -12.54
N PRO A 113 13.69 -9.58 -13.48
CA PRO A 113 13.93 -8.51 -14.43
C PRO A 113 12.72 -8.34 -15.35
N ALA A 114 12.40 -7.10 -15.69
CA ALA A 114 11.40 -6.83 -16.72
C ALA A 114 12.11 -6.81 -18.08
N VAL A 115 11.65 -7.69 -18.98
CA VAL A 115 12.24 -7.88 -20.30
C VAL A 115 11.21 -7.52 -21.36
N TRP A 116 11.60 -6.66 -22.30
CA TRP A 116 10.78 -6.30 -23.45
C TRP A 116 11.44 -6.78 -24.74
N PRO A 117 10.83 -7.75 -25.44
CA PRO A 117 11.33 -8.17 -26.73
C PRO A 117 11.06 -7.14 -27.81
N LEU A 118 12.08 -6.83 -28.59
CA LEU A 118 12.05 -5.88 -29.69
C LEU A 118 12.07 -6.62 -31.02
N LYS A 119 11.25 -6.14 -31.96
CA LYS A 119 11.29 -6.57 -33.35
C LYS A 119 12.10 -5.55 -34.15
N LEU A 120 13.27 -5.96 -34.62
CA LEU A 120 14.11 -5.14 -35.49
C LEU A 120 13.53 -5.08 -36.90
N ARG A 121 13.55 -3.90 -37.51
CA ARG A 121 13.16 -3.73 -38.91
C ARG A 121 14.30 -4.18 -39.82
N SER A 122 14.13 -5.28 -40.54
CA SER A 122 15.16 -5.89 -41.39
C SER A 122 15.84 -4.93 -42.37
N SER A 123 15.10 -3.98 -42.96
CA SER A 123 15.64 -3.03 -43.94
C SER A 123 16.57 -1.97 -43.36
N LYS A 124 16.45 -1.65 -42.07
CA LYS A 124 17.24 -0.60 -41.40
C LYS A 124 18.01 -1.10 -40.19
N ALA A 125 17.87 -2.38 -39.84
CA ALA A 125 18.34 -2.98 -38.60
C ALA A 125 17.97 -2.16 -37.35
N SER A 126 16.84 -1.45 -37.38
CA SER A 126 16.49 -0.47 -36.33
C SER A 126 15.25 -0.86 -35.54
N ALA A 127 15.22 -0.43 -34.27
CA ALA A 127 14.10 -0.62 -33.37
C ALA A 127 13.83 0.65 -32.56
N SER A 128 12.58 0.80 -32.15
CA SER A 128 12.10 1.85 -31.27
C SER A 128 11.32 1.20 -30.15
N TRP A 129 11.60 1.62 -28.92
CA TRP A 129 10.90 1.18 -27.72
C TRP A 129 10.50 2.39 -26.89
N SER A 130 9.33 2.30 -26.28
CA SER A 130 8.87 3.32 -25.33
C SER A 130 8.04 2.68 -24.23
N ILE A 131 8.28 3.09 -23.00
CA ILE A 131 7.48 2.72 -21.84
C ILE A 131 7.06 3.98 -21.08
N ARG A 132 5.81 3.99 -20.63
CA ARG A 132 5.31 5.03 -19.72
C ARG A 132 5.36 4.51 -18.29
N MET A 133 5.74 5.37 -17.34
CA MET A 133 5.91 4.99 -15.94
C MET A 133 4.58 4.64 -15.24
N ASP A 134 3.45 5.12 -15.74
CA ASP A 134 2.10 4.75 -15.28
C ASP A 134 1.72 3.30 -15.67
N ARG A 135 2.20 2.83 -16.83
CA ARG A 135 1.85 1.55 -17.48
C ARG A 135 2.95 0.51 -17.38
N LEU A 136 3.67 0.48 -16.27
CA LEU A 136 4.67 -0.56 -16.02
C LEU A 136 4.02 -1.95 -15.94
N PRO A 137 4.71 -3.01 -16.41
CA PRO A 137 4.23 -4.39 -16.26
C PRO A 137 4.00 -4.76 -14.80
N GLU A 138 3.01 -5.61 -14.51
CA GLU A 138 2.69 -6.01 -13.14
C GLU A 138 3.85 -6.67 -12.40
N ALA A 139 4.69 -7.45 -13.10
CA ALA A 139 5.87 -8.06 -12.52
C ALA A 139 6.86 -7.00 -11.99
N LEU A 140 7.09 -5.94 -12.77
CA LEU A 140 7.94 -4.83 -12.35
C LEU A 140 7.29 -4.02 -11.23
N LYS A 141 5.98 -3.76 -11.29
CA LYS A 141 5.25 -3.07 -10.21
C LYS A 141 5.40 -3.81 -8.87
N LYS A 142 5.35 -5.14 -8.88
CA LYS A 142 5.58 -5.99 -7.69
C LYS A 142 7.01 -5.84 -7.17
N SER A 143 8.00 -5.90 -8.06
CA SER A 143 9.39 -5.66 -7.71
C SER A 143 9.60 -4.28 -7.08
N LEU A 144 9.02 -3.22 -7.66
CA LEU A 144 9.13 -1.86 -7.15
C LEU A 144 8.47 -1.66 -5.78
N VAL A 145 7.37 -2.35 -5.50
CA VAL A 145 6.68 -2.26 -4.20
C VAL A 145 7.45 -3.01 -3.10
N GLY A 146 8.15 -4.09 -3.46
CA GLY A 146 9.02 -4.85 -2.54
C GLY A 146 10.42 -4.26 -2.38
N ALA A 147 10.85 -3.42 -3.32
CA ALA A 147 12.14 -2.74 -3.32
C ALA A 147 12.29 -1.74 -2.15
N SER A 148 13.52 -1.52 -1.73
CA SER A 148 13.82 -0.46 -0.75
C SER A 148 13.69 0.93 -1.38
N VAL A 149 13.52 1.97 -0.56
CA VAL A 149 13.27 3.36 -1.03
C VAL A 149 14.45 3.91 -1.86
N ASP A 150 15.65 3.39 -1.65
CA ASP A 150 16.89 3.81 -2.30
C ASP A 150 17.34 2.86 -3.42
N GLU A 151 16.54 1.83 -3.74
CA GLU A 151 16.89 0.88 -4.80
C GLU A 151 16.78 1.54 -6.18
N THR A 152 17.83 1.35 -6.99
CA THR A 152 17.90 1.85 -8.36
C THR A 152 17.80 0.71 -9.35
N PHE A 153 17.21 0.98 -10.50
CA PHE A 153 17.02 0.03 -11.57
C PHE A 153 17.87 0.41 -12.77
N GLU A 154 18.57 -0.55 -13.35
CA GLU A 154 19.40 -0.34 -14.52
C GLU A 154 18.66 -0.79 -15.78
N LEU A 155 18.57 0.13 -16.75
CA LEU A 155 18.04 -0.10 -18.08
C LEU A 155 19.20 -0.50 -19.00
N GLN A 156 19.12 -1.69 -19.59
CA GLN A 156 20.14 -2.25 -20.48
C GLN A 156 19.52 -2.66 -21.82
N LEU A 157 20.27 -2.46 -22.91
CA LEU A 157 19.96 -3.00 -24.23
C LEU A 157 20.81 -4.26 -24.47
N MET A 158 20.16 -5.36 -24.85
CA MET A 158 20.82 -6.61 -25.18
C MET A 158 20.53 -6.98 -26.64
N LEU A 159 21.59 -7.23 -27.42
CA LEU A 159 21.53 -7.74 -28.78
C LEU A 159 22.30 -9.06 -28.86
N GLY A 160 21.66 -10.07 -29.43
CA GLY A 160 22.21 -11.39 -29.59
C GLY A 160 21.72 -12.04 -30.87
N SER A 161 22.49 -12.99 -31.37
CA SER A 161 22.19 -13.72 -32.58
C SER A 161 22.65 -15.16 -32.44
N PHE A 162 21.92 -16.07 -33.07
CA PHE A 162 22.34 -17.45 -33.21
C PHE A 162 23.24 -17.54 -34.44
N ALA A 163 24.43 -18.09 -34.28
CA ALA A 163 25.32 -18.35 -35.41
C ALA A 163 24.68 -19.42 -36.32
N GLN A 164 24.58 -19.14 -37.61
CA GLN A 164 24.13 -20.13 -38.61
C GLN A 164 25.31 -21.03 -39.00
N ASP A 165 26.48 -20.41 -39.18
CA ASP A 165 27.76 -21.05 -39.50
C ASP A 165 28.88 -20.56 -38.57
N ALA A 166 29.98 -21.32 -38.48
CA ALA A 166 31.13 -21.00 -37.64
C ALA A 166 31.77 -19.63 -37.97
N GLU A 167 31.64 -19.15 -39.21
CA GLU A 167 32.14 -17.85 -39.67
C GLU A 167 31.19 -16.69 -39.35
N SER A 168 29.93 -16.98 -39.00
CA SER A 168 28.88 -15.99 -38.72
C SER A 168 28.70 -15.67 -37.23
N VAL A 169 29.64 -16.11 -36.39
CA VAL A 169 29.57 -15.90 -34.94
C VAL A 169 29.80 -14.42 -34.63
N VAL A 170 28.73 -13.77 -34.14
CA VAL A 170 28.78 -12.37 -33.70
C VAL A 170 28.71 -12.31 -32.17
N THR A 171 29.69 -11.63 -31.57
CA THR A 171 29.72 -11.41 -30.12
C THR A 171 28.50 -10.57 -29.69
N PRO A 172 27.71 -11.03 -28.69
CA PRO A 172 26.53 -10.32 -28.23
C PRO A 172 26.90 -8.98 -27.58
N LEU A 173 25.96 -8.05 -27.62
CA LEU A 173 26.10 -6.74 -27.01
C LEU A 173 25.17 -6.64 -25.81
N ALA A 174 25.71 -6.28 -24.65
CA ALA A 174 24.97 -5.78 -23.50
C ALA A 174 25.43 -4.36 -23.21
N LEU A 175 24.53 -3.40 -23.31
CA LEU A 175 24.84 -1.98 -23.18
C LEU A 175 23.99 -1.34 -22.08
N PRO A 176 24.59 -0.90 -20.97
CA PRO A 176 23.87 -0.16 -19.94
C PRO A 176 23.57 1.26 -20.42
N LEU A 177 22.30 1.66 -20.31
CA LEU A 177 21.82 2.94 -20.84
C LEU A 177 21.56 3.96 -19.72
N LEU A 178 20.77 3.58 -18.72
CA LEU A 178 20.31 4.48 -17.66
C LEU A 178 20.21 3.76 -16.31
N ARG A 179 20.43 4.49 -15.23
CA ARG A 179 19.98 4.11 -13.88
C ARG A 179 18.77 4.94 -13.52
N ILE A 180 17.73 4.27 -13.06
CA ILE A 180 16.42 4.85 -12.80
C ILE A 180 16.16 4.72 -11.30
N HIS A 181 15.89 5.85 -10.65
CA HIS A 181 15.37 5.91 -9.30
C HIS A 181 13.87 6.20 -9.34
N PHE A 182 13.09 5.38 -8.64
CA PHE A 182 11.64 5.55 -8.54
C PHE A 182 11.31 6.28 -7.23
N PRO A 183 10.67 7.45 -7.27
CA PRO A 183 10.34 8.19 -6.07
C PRO A 183 9.28 7.46 -5.25
N SER A 184 9.30 7.66 -3.94
CA SER A 184 8.36 7.06 -2.99
C SER A 184 6.89 7.36 -3.31
N SER A 185 6.61 8.52 -3.93
CA SER A 185 5.27 8.92 -4.40
C SER A 185 4.73 8.04 -5.54
N LEU A 186 5.61 7.54 -6.41
CA LEU A 186 5.24 6.61 -7.48
C LEU A 186 5.01 5.22 -6.89
N VAL A 187 5.91 4.76 -6.02
CA VAL A 187 5.80 3.45 -5.35
C VAL A 187 4.52 3.35 -4.51
N SER A 188 4.14 4.41 -3.79
CA SER A 188 2.90 4.43 -2.99
C SER A 188 1.64 4.34 -3.87
N ARG A 189 1.60 4.99 -5.03
CA ARG A 189 0.51 4.84 -6.00
C ARG A 189 0.45 3.41 -6.55
N LEU A 190 1.60 2.80 -6.82
CA LEU A 190 1.66 1.43 -7.33
C LEU A 190 1.13 0.42 -6.31
N LYS A 191 1.37 0.60 -5.00
CA LYS A 191 0.88 -0.30 -3.93
C LYS A 191 -0.62 -0.60 -4.03
N GLY A 192 -1.45 0.39 -4.36
CA GLY A 192 -2.90 0.20 -4.52
C GLY A 192 -3.31 -0.53 -5.80
N THR A 193 -2.42 -0.64 -6.79
CA THR A 193 -2.71 -1.22 -8.12
C THR A 193 -2.16 -2.63 -8.31
N VAL A 194 -1.29 -3.10 -7.42
CA VAL A 194 -0.68 -4.43 -7.52
C VAL A 194 -1.72 -5.50 -7.23
N LYS A 195 -2.15 -6.19 -8.28
CA LYS A 195 -2.99 -7.38 -8.17
C LYS A 195 -2.13 -8.62 -7.89
N PRO A 196 -2.59 -9.57 -7.07
CA PRO A 196 -1.93 -10.86 -6.95
C PRO A 196 -1.86 -11.54 -8.33
N SER A 197 -0.81 -12.33 -8.58
CA SER A 197 -0.72 -13.02 -9.87
C SER A 197 -1.82 -14.07 -9.98
N VAL A 198 -2.26 -14.39 -11.21
CA VAL A 198 -3.25 -15.46 -11.46
C VAL A 198 -2.82 -16.77 -10.79
N ARG A 199 -1.52 -17.07 -10.77
CA ARG A 199 -0.97 -18.25 -10.08
C ARG A 199 -1.15 -18.20 -8.57
N VAL A 200 -0.94 -17.03 -7.95
CA VAL A 200 -1.14 -16.84 -6.51
C VAL A 200 -2.63 -16.91 -6.16
N GLU A 201 -3.50 -16.35 -7.01
CA GLU A 201 -4.95 -16.45 -6.82
C GLU A 201 -5.44 -17.89 -6.97
N ALA A 202 -4.97 -18.63 -7.97
CA ALA A 202 -5.24 -20.06 -8.13
C ALA A 202 -4.73 -20.85 -6.92
N GLY A 203 -3.48 -20.59 -6.50
CA GLY A 203 -2.90 -21.22 -5.30
C GLY A 203 -3.71 -20.95 -4.02
N LYS A 204 -4.29 -19.75 -3.90
CA LYS A 204 -5.19 -19.41 -2.79
C LYS A 204 -6.52 -20.15 -2.89
N LYS A 205 -7.11 -20.24 -4.09
CA LYS A 205 -8.38 -20.96 -4.32
C LYS A 205 -8.25 -22.46 -4.10
N ASP A 206 -7.12 -23.03 -4.51
CA ASP A 206 -6.83 -24.47 -4.40
C ASP A 206 -6.33 -24.87 -3.01
N GLY A 207 -6.13 -23.91 -2.10
CA GLY A 207 -5.72 -24.18 -0.71
C GLY A 207 -4.21 -24.44 -0.52
N PHE A 208 -3.37 -24.11 -1.51
CA PHE A 208 -1.91 -24.19 -1.39
C PHE A 208 -1.30 -23.08 -0.53
N LEU A 209 -2.07 -22.04 -0.21
CA LEU A 209 -1.67 -20.95 0.67
C LEU A 209 -2.45 -21.03 1.99
N PRO A 210 -1.84 -20.66 3.13
CA PRO A 210 -2.55 -20.63 4.40
C PRO A 210 -3.74 -19.67 4.32
N TRP A 211 -4.86 -20.09 4.89
CA TRP A 211 -6.03 -19.25 5.02
C TRP A 211 -5.70 -18.08 5.96
N PRO A 212 -6.18 -16.86 5.67
CA PRO A 212 -6.01 -15.74 6.58
C PRO A 212 -6.68 -16.06 7.93
N ALA A 213 -6.07 -15.61 9.02
CA ALA A 213 -6.66 -15.78 10.34
C ALA A 213 -7.98 -14.99 10.45
N ASN A 214 -9.09 -15.70 10.57
CA ASN A 214 -10.39 -15.10 10.86
C ASN A 214 -10.48 -14.81 12.36
N LYS A 215 -10.65 -13.55 12.74
CA LYS A 215 -10.87 -13.14 14.13
C LYS A 215 -12.32 -12.72 14.31
N HIS A 216 -13.00 -13.30 15.29
CA HIS A 216 -14.35 -12.89 15.65
C HIS A 216 -14.31 -11.51 16.30
N THR A 217 -14.95 -10.51 15.68
CA THR A 217 -15.13 -9.19 16.27
C THR A 217 -16.45 -9.15 17.00
N PHE A 218 -16.41 -9.18 18.33
CA PHE A 218 -17.59 -8.96 19.16
C PHE A 218 -18.09 -7.53 19.00
N GLN A 219 -19.40 -7.34 19.16
CA GLN A 219 -19.97 -6.00 19.23
C GLN A 219 -19.40 -5.27 20.45
N VAL A 220 -19.18 -3.97 20.29
CA VAL A 220 -18.78 -3.09 21.39
C VAL A 220 -19.91 -3.08 22.42
N GLU A 221 -19.59 -3.44 23.66
CA GLU A 221 -20.59 -3.48 24.73
C GLU A 221 -21.08 -2.06 25.06
N PRO A 222 -22.39 -1.84 25.28
CA PRO A 222 -22.96 -0.48 25.41
C PRO A 222 -22.32 0.37 26.50
N TRP A 223 -21.83 -0.22 27.59
CA TRP A 223 -21.19 0.51 28.69
C TRP A 223 -19.87 1.17 28.28
N GLN A 224 -19.19 0.68 27.24
CA GLN A 224 -17.97 1.30 26.71
C GLN A 224 -18.25 2.63 26.02
N THR A 225 -19.49 2.82 25.58
CA THR A 225 -19.97 4.05 24.94
C THR A 225 -20.79 4.94 25.89
N MET A 226 -20.98 4.54 27.14
CA MET A 226 -21.74 5.33 28.10
C MET A 226 -20.98 6.59 28.53
N PRO A 227 -21.69 7.71 28.78
CA PRO A 227 -21.08 8.91 29.32
C PRO A 227 -20.46 8.66 30.70
N PRO A 228 -19.49 9.49 31.12
CA PRO A 228 -18.83 9.32 32.41
C PRO A 228 -19.84 9.45 33.57
N ALA A 229 -19.70 8.58 34.57
CA ALA A 229 -20.65 8.47 35.69
C ALA A 229 -20.93 9.81 36.41
N MET A 230 -19.92 10.68 36.52
CA MET A 230 -20.07 12.01 37.11
C MET A 230 -21.00 12.93 36.32
N ALA A 231 -20.94 12.87 34.98
CA ALA A 231 -21.81 13.68 34.13
C ALA A 231 -23.26 13.20 34.25
N SER A 232 -23.49 11.88 34.22
CA SER A 232 -24.82 11.30 34.42
C SER A 232 -25.38 11.62 35.81
N LEU A 233 -24.57 11.56 36.86
CA LEU A 233 -24.98 11.90 38.23
C LEU A 233 -25.37 13.37 38.36
N LEU A 234 -24.57 14.28 37.81
CA LEU A 234 -24.84 15.71 37.86
C LEU A 234 -26.15 16.04 37.14
N ILE A 235 -26.36 15.48 35.95
CA ILE A 235 -27.60 15.68 35.19
C ILE A 235 -28.79 15.11 35.97
N ALA A 236 -28.66 13.90 36.52
CA ALA A 236 -29.71 13.28 37.34
C ALA A 236 -30.08 14.15 38.55
N LEU A 237 -29.08 14.73 39.22
CA LEU A 237 -29.30 15.62 40.36
C LEU A 237 -30.02 16.91 39.96
N ILE A 238 -29.65 17.52 38.83
CA ILE A 238 -30.34 18.72 38.33
C ILE A 238 -31.80 18.42 37.98
N VAL A 239 -32.04 17.32 37.25
CA VAL A 239 -33.39 16.90 36.84
C VAL A 239 -34.25 16.54 38.04
N LEU A 240 -33.68 15.86 39.05
CA LEU A 240 -34.41 15.46 40.24
C LEU A 240 -34.62 16.62 41.21
N ILE A 241 -33.60 17.42 41.51
CA ILE A 241 -33.68 18.41 42.60
C ILE A 241 -34.22 19.76 42.09
N GLY A 242 -33.87 20.16 40.86
CA GLY A 242 -34.17 21.48 40.32
C GLY A 242 -35.68 21.82 40.32
N PRO A 243 -36.54 21.01 39.68
CA PRO A 243 -37.98 21.26 39.65
C PRO A 243 -38.62 21.28 41.05
N TRP A 244 -38.16 20.43 41.96
CA TRP A 244 -38.69 20.39 43.33
C TRP A 244 -38.27 21.59 44.17
N ILE A 245 -37.03 22.07 44.05
CA ILE A 245 -36.60 23.33 44.69
C ILE A 245 -37.46 24.49 44.18
N LEU A 246 -37.68 24.57 42.87
CA LEU A 246 -38.51 25.61 42.26
C LEU A 246 -39.94 25.53 42.80
N LEU A 247 -40.56 24.35 42.78
CA LEU A 247 -41.92 24.13 43.30
C LEU A 247 -42.02 24.55 44.78
N LEU A 248 -41.12 24.06 45.63
CA LEU A 248 -41.11 24.40 47.07
C LEU A 248 -40.90 25.90 47.30
N SER A 249 -40.06 26.55 46.48
CA SER A 249 -39.85 28.01 46.57
C SER A 249 -41.12 28.80 46.23
N LEU A 250 -41.87 28.37 45.21
CA LEU A 250 -43.14 28.97 44.80
C LEU A 250 -44.25 28.67 45.81
N CYS A 251 -44.22 27.52 46.47
CA CYS A 251 -45.17 27.13 47.50
C CYS A 251 -44.88 27.76 48.88
N ARG A 252 -43.67 28.28 49.12
CA ARG A 252 -43.27 28.90 50.40
C ARG A 252 -44.28 29.94 50.96
N PRO A 253 -44.81 30.90 50.19
CA PRO A 253 -45.81 31.85 50.70
C PRO A 253 -47.16 31.21 51.05
N LEU A 254 -47.48 30.04 50.47
CA LEU A 254 -48.71 29.28 50.77
C LEU A 254 -48.57 28.45 52.04
N VAL A 255 -47.36 27.91 52.29
CA VAL A 255 -47.08 27.08 53.49
C VAL A 255 -47.28 27.87 54.78
N GLY A 256 -46.95 29.17 54.79
CA GLY A 256 -47.18 30.03 55.95
C GLY A 256 -48.65 30.26 56.32
N LYS A 257 -49.58 29.87 55.44
CA LYS A 257 -51.04 29.98 55.66
C LYS A 257 -51.69 28.64 56.01
N LEU A 258 -50.92 27.56 56.10
CA LEU A 258 -51.45 26.23 56.43
C LEU A 258 -51.71 26.11 57.93
N SER A 259 -52.88 25.61 58.30
CA SER A 259 -53.20 25.23 59.67
C SER A 259 -52.53 23.91 60.05
N LEU A 260 -52.30 23.69 61.34
CA LEU A 260 -51.78 22.43 61.86
C LEU A 260 -52.69 21.25 61.44
N PRO A 261 -52.12 20.12 60.99
CA PRO A 261 -52.91 18.98 60.52
C PRO A 261 -53.65 18.33 61.68
N ASP A 262 -54.94 18.11 61.50
CA ASP A 262 -55.75 17.26 62.38
C ASP A 262 -55.34 15.78 62.24
N VAL A 263 -55.67 14.96 63.23
CA VAL A 263 -55.31 13.53 63.30
C VAL A 263 -55.82 12.77 62.06
N SER A 264 -57.03 13.09 61.59
CA SER A 264 -57.62 12.48 60.39
C SER A 264 -56.81 12.77 59.12
N THR A 265 -56.25 13.96 59.00
CA THR A 265 -55.43 14.40 57.86
C THR A 265 -54.01 13.87 57.96
N ALA A 266 -53.47 13.77 59.17
CA ALA A 266 -52.20 13.11 59.42
C ALA A 266 -52.22 11.64 58.98
N ILE A 267 -53.33 10.92 59.21
CA ILE A 267 -53.52 9.53 58.77
C ILE A 267 -53.51 9.43 57.24
N VAL A 268 -54.24 10.33 56.54
CA VAL A 268 -54.22 10.37 55.07
C VAL A 268 -52.84 10.71 54.53
N LEU A 269 -52.15 11.70 55.10
CA LEU A 269 -50.78 12.04 54.67
C LEU A 269 -49.80 10.87 54.90
N ALA A 270 -49.86 10.22 56.07
CA ALA A 270 -49.04 9.06 56.37
C ALA A 270 -49.29 7.90 55.38
N SER A 271 -50.54 7.69 54.99
CA SER A 271 -50.89 6.66 54.02
C SER A 271 -50.34 6.94 52.62
N VAL A 272 -50.36 8.21 52.18
CA VAL A 272 -49.77 8.62 50.90
C VAL A 272 -48.26 8.39 50.94
N CYS A 273 -47.58 8.80 52.01
CA CYS A 273 -46.16 8.53 52.20
C CYS A 273 -45.84 7.02 52.17
N LEU A 274 -46.70 6.19 52.76
CA LEU A 274 -46.52 4.74 52.80
C LEU A 274 -46.72 4.10 51.41
N VAL A 275 -47.70 4.56 50.63
CA VAL A 275 -47.89 4.13 49.24
C VAL A 275 -46.68 4.51 48.38
N GLU A 276 -46.15 5.73 48.52
CA GLU A 276 -44.93 6.15 47.82
C GLU A 276 -43.72 5.29 48.21
N LEU A 277 -43.56 4.97 49.50
CA LEU A 277 -42.51 4.06 49.97
C LEU A 277 -42.65 2.65 49.36
N LEU A 278 -43.88 2.13 49.26
CA LEU A 278 -44.16 0.84 48.60
C LEU A 278 -43.83 0.88 47.11
N ALA A 279 -44.07 2.01 46.43
CA ALA A 279 -43.68 2.20 45.05
C ALA A 279 -42.14 2.20 44.88
N VAL A 280 -41.41 2.84 45.80
CA VAL A 280 -39.94 2.79 45.83
C VAL A 280 -39.44 1.37 46.09
N LEU A 281 -40.05 0.63 47.01
CA LEU A 281 -39.68 -0.77 47.28
C LEU A 281 -39.91 -1.66 46.06
N TYR A 282 -41.02 -1.47 45.34
CA TYR A 282 -41.28 -2.16 44.07
C TYR A 282 -40.18 -1.84 43.04
N TRP A 283 -39.82 -0.56 42.90
CA TRP A 283 -38.77 -0.12 41.99
C TRP A 283 -37.40 -0.76 42.27
N ILE A 284 -37.06 -0.94 43.56
CA ILE A 284 -35.79 -1.56 43.98
C ILE A 284 -35.79 -3.09 43.76
N GLY A 285 -36.97 -3.71 43.57
CA GLY A 285 -37.11 -5.12 43.23
C GLY A 285 -37.98 -5.93 44.20
N ALA A 286 -38.76 -5.30 45.06
CA ALA A 286 -39.77 -6.02 45.84
C ALA A 286 -40.80 -6.64 44.89
N PRO A 287 -41.15 -7.92 45.09
CA PRO A 287 -42.02 -8.60 44.14
C PRO A 287 -43.45 -8.06 44.21
N VAL A 288 -44.16 -8.15 43.09
CA VAL A 288 -45.52 -7.62 42.93
C VAL A 288 -46.48 -8.17 43.98
N TRP A 289 -46.37 -9.45 44.33
CA TRP A 289 -47.26 -10.10 45.31
C TRP A 289 -47.05 -9.65 46.75
N THR A 290 -45.93 -8.99 47.09
CA THR A 290 -45.77 -8.35 48.42
C THR A 290 -46.28 -6.92 48.41
N VAL A 291 -46.02 -6.18 47.31
CA VAL A 291 -46.36 -4.77 47.21
C VAL A 291 -47.87 -4.57 47.03
N PHE A 292 -48.52 -5.34 46.16
CA PHE A 292 -49.93 -5.13 45.83
C PHE A 292 -50.88 -5.39 47.02
N PRO A 293 -50.75 -6.48 47.81
CA PRO A 293 -51.55 -6.65 49.01
C PRO A 293 -51.28 -5.57 50.06
N ALA A 294 -50.04 -5.11 50.21
CA ALA A 294 -49.69 -4.04 51.14
C ALA A 294 -50.32 -2.71 50.74
N VAL A 295 -50.29 -2.35 49.44
CA VAL A 295 -51.00 -1.18 48.91
C VAL A 295 -52.51 -1.33 49.11
N GLY A 296 -53.06 -2.52 48.88
CA GLY A 296 -54.48 -2.80 49.15
C GLY A 296 -54.86 -2.59 50.61
N ALA A 297 -54.05 -3.07 51.56
CA ALA A 297 -54.26 -2.87 52.99
C ALA A 297 -54.19 -1.39 53.38
N VAL A 298 -53.22 -0.64 52.85
CA VAL A 298 -53.09 0.80 53.09
C VAL A 298 -54.28 1.54 52.49
N GLY A 299 -54.71 1.18 51.28
CA GLY A 299 -55.90 1.72 50.62
C GLY A 299 -57.17 1.54 51.46
N LEU A 300 -57.35 0.38 52.12
CA LEU A 300 -58.47 0.17 53.05
C LEU A 300 -58.41 1.12 54.25
N VAL A 301 -57.22 1.36 54.82
CA VAL A 301 -57.05 2.34 55.92
C VAL A 301 -57.42 3.75 55.46
N VAL A 302 -57.04 4.13 54.23
CA VAL A 302 -57.40 5.43 53.65
C VAL A 302 -58.90 5.55 53.41
N LEU A 303 -59.55 4.51 52.89
CA LEU A 303 -60.99 4.54 52.62
C LEU A 303 -61.81 4.72 53.90
N VAL A 304 -61.42 4.06 54.99
CA VAL A 304 -62.14 4.15 56.28
C VAL A 304 -61.80 5.45 57.02
N GLY A 305 -60.54 5.89 57.02
CA GLY A 305 -60.10 7.08 57.75
C GLY A 305 -60.28 8.41 57.01
N GLY A 306 -60.18 8.40 55.68
CA GLY A 306 -60.10 9.58 54.82
C GLY A 306 -61.43 10.30 54.59
N HIS A 307 -62.55 9.60 54.75
CA HIS A 307 -63.88 10.22 54.61
C HIS A 307 -64.08 11.41 55.57
N LYS A 308 -63.52 11.34 56.78
CA LYS A 308 -63.58 12.43 57.77
C LYS A 308 -62.66 13.61 57.43
N ALA A 309 -61.55 13.35 56.74
CA ALA A 309 -60.60 14.38 56.32
C ALA A 309 -61.12 15.15 55.08
N LEU A 310 -61.79 14.47 54.15
CA LEU A 310 -62.35 15.06 52.92
C LEU A 310 -63.65 15.84 53.15
N SER A 311 -64.41 15.53 54.20
CA SER A 311 -65.67 16.21 54.52
C SER A 311 -65.47 17.60 55.16
N ARG A 312 -64.23 18.05 55.36
CA ARG A 312 -63.90 19.36 55.94
C ARG A 312 -63.33 20.29 54.88
N THR A 313 -63.73 21.56 54.91
CA THR A 313 -63.19 22.60 54.02
C THR A 313 -61.85 23.12 54.55
N TRP A 314 -60.81 23.02 53.73
CA TRP A 314 -59.42 23.36 54.08
C TRP A 314 -59.02 24.81 53.72
N ILE A 315 -59.96 25.60 53.19
CA ILE A 315 -59.73 26.97 52.74
C ILE A 315 -60.62 27.89 53.59
N HIS A 316 -60.00 28.65 54.49
CA HIS A 316 -60.63 29.86 55.00
C HIS A 316 -60.35 30.97 53.98
N VAL A 317 -61.42 31.49 53.36
CA VAL A 317 -61.38 32.73 52.55
C VAL A 317 -61.17 33.92 53.48
#